data_AF-A0A7V3HVB5-F1
#
_entry.id   AF-A0A7V3HVB5-F1
#
_cell.length_a   1.000
_cell.length_b   1.000
_cell.length_c   1.000
_cell.angle_alpha   90.00
_cell.angle_beta   90.00
_cell.angle_gamma   90.00
#
_symmetry.space_group_name_H-M   'P 1'
#
loop_
_entity.id
_entity.type
_entity.pdbx_description
1 polymer ?
#
loop_
_entity_poly.entity_id
_entity_poly.type
_entity_poly.pdbx_seq_one_letter_code
_entity_poly.pdbx_strand_id
1 'polypeptide(L)'
;MKYILVWVLIIGTLFGAKVKALQWKEGQTFSEYLEAQNIPLDVLSDVSKDDQKFLSDISSRQSFYELKDENGTLLQALIPISEVMQIHLSKAKTANKYLFEIIPIVYETDEY
;
A
#
# COMPACT_ATOMS: atom_id res chain seq x y z
N MET A 1 33.42 26.75 12.87
CA MET A 1 33.75 25.51 12.15
C MET A 1 33.36 24.23 12.90
N LYS A 2 33.65 24.09 14.21
CA LYS A 2 33.40 22.84 14.98
C LYS A 2 31.96 22.32 14.97
N TYR A 3 30.96 23.19 14.91
CA TYR A 3 29.54 22.82 14.97
C TYR A 3 28.88 22.63 13.59
N ILE A 4 29.53 23.04 12.51
CA ILE A 4 28.95 22.97 11.14
C ILE A 4 28.76 21.51 10.72
N LEU A 5 29.70 20.64 11.08
CA LEU A 5 29.63 19.21 10.77
C LEU A 5 28.46 18.52 11.48
N VAL A 6 28.11 18.97 12.69
CA VAL A 6 26.96 18.46 13.44
C VAL A 6 25.65 18.88 12.78
N TRP A 7 25.56 20.12 12.28
CA TRP A 7 24.38 20.60 11.56
C TRP A 7 24.16 19.90 10.22
N VAL A 8 25.22 19.57 9.49
CA VAL A 8 25.11 18.80 8.22
C VAL A 8 24.62 17.38 8.48
N LEU A 9 25.04 16.75 9.58
CA LEU A 9 24.64 15.39 9.93
C LEU A 9 23.14 15.29 10.31
N ILE A 10 22.58 16.34 10.91
CA ILE A 10 21.16 16.39 11.33
C ILE A 10 20.22 16.52 10.12
N ILE A 11 20.63 17.20 9.05
CA ILE A 11 19.77 17.41 7.86
C ILE A 11 19.68 16.14 7.01
N GLY A 12 20.70 15.27 7.07
CA GLY A 12 20.79 14.05 6.26
C GLY A 12 19.95 12.86 6.75
N THR A 13 19.24 12.97 7.88
CA THR A 13 18.50 11.83 8.48
C THR A 13 16.98 11.92 8.36
N LEU A 14 16.45 12.92 7.64
CA LEU A 14 15.00 13.13 7.49
C LEU A 14 14.35 12.25 6.41
N PHE A 15 15.05 11.22 5.95
CA PHE A 15 14.61 10.35 4.87
C PHE A 15 13.78 9.19 5.42
N GLY A 16 12.56 9.04 4.92
CA GLY A 16 11.57 8.12 5.48
C GLY A 16 10.41 7.84 4.53
N ALA A 17 9.88 6.62 4.61
CA ALA A 17 8.71 6.21 3.84
C ALA A 17 7.47 7.05 4.24
N LYS A 18 6.64 7.37 3.26
CA LYS A 18 5.47 8.24 3.45
C LYS A 18 4.18 7.44 3.26
N VAL A 19 3.30 7.52 4.25
CA VAL A 19 1.93 7.00 4.16
C VAL A 19 1.04 8.07 3.54
N LYS A 20 0.19 7.67 2.59
CA LYS A 20 -0.85 8.51 1.98
C LYS A 20 -2.18 7.80 2.04
N ALA A 21 -3.20 8.51 2.54
CA ALA A 21 -4.59 8.11 2.39
C ALA A 21 -5.11 8.62 1.04
N LEU A 22 -5.73 7.72 0.27
CA LEU A 22 -6.21 7.97 -1.08
C LEU A 22 -7.64 7.43 -1.22
N GLN A 23 -8.38 7.95 -2.18
CA GLN A 23 -9.71 7.48 -2.52
C GLN A 23 -9.63 6.61 -3.76
N TRP A 24 -10.29 5.45 -3.73
CA TRP A 24 -10.35 4.58 -4.90
C TRP A 24 -11.22 5.25 -5.98
N LYS A 25 -10.76 5.26 -7.24
CA LYS A 25 -11.51 5.92 -8.30
C LYS A 25 -12.74 5.10 -8.65
N GLU A 26 -13.86 5.78 -8.90
CA GLU A 26 -15.08 5.10 -9.30
C GLU A 26 -14.87 4.32 -10.61
N GLY A 27 -15.22 3.03 -10.60
CA GLY A 27 -15.04 2.13 -11.75
C GLY A 27 -13.61 1.63 -11.98
N GLN A 28 -12.63 2.03 -11.16
CA GLN A 28 -11.26 1.54 -11.30
C GLN A 28 -11.16 0.08 -10.88
N THR A 29 -10.55 -0.73 -11.74
CA THR A 29 -10.23 -2.13 -11.46
C THR A 29 -8.90 -2.25 -10.71
N PHE A 30 -8.70 -3.35 -10.00
CA PHE A 30 -7.43 -3.62 -9.33
C PHE A 30 -6.26 -3.72 -10.32
N SER A 31 -6.49 -4.26 -11.52
CA SER A 31 -5.47 -4.32 -12.59
C SER A 31 -5.02 -2.93 -13.05
N GLU A 32 -5.97 -2.00 -13.27
CA GLU A 32 -5.65 -0.61 -13.62
C GLU A 32 -4.88 0.10 -12.50
N TYR A 33 -5.16 -0.24 -11.24
CA TYR A 33 -4.37 0.24 -10.10
C TYR A 33 -2.93 -0.28 -10.15
N LEU A 34 -2.71 -1.58 -10.40
CA LEU A 34 -1.37 -2.15 -10.53
C LEU A 34 -0.58 -1.47 -11.65
N GLU A 35 -1.20 -1.28 -12.81
CA GLU A 35 -0.57 -0.59 -13.95
C GLU A 35 -0.19 0.85 -13.60
N ALA A 36 -1.06 1.59 -12.90
CA ALA A 36 -0.77 2.96 -12.45
C ALA A 36 0.42 3.04 -11.48
N GLN A 37 0.69 1.96 -10.73
CA GLN A 37 1.83 1.86 -9.82
C GLN A 37 3.07 1.22 -10.48
N ASN A 38 3.03 0.93 -11.79
CA ASN A 38 4.08 0.19 -12.53
C ASN A 38 4.39 -1.20 -11.92
N ILE A 39 3.36 -1.86 -11.39
CA ILE A 39 3.47 -3.20 -10.82
C ILE A 39 3.10 -4.21 -11.92
N PRO A 40 3.93 -5.24 -12.18
CA PRO A 40 3.58 -6.26 -13.16
C PRO A 40 2.30 -7.00 -12.76
N LEU A 41 1.47 -7.31 -13.75
CA LEU A 41 0.22 -8.05 -13.54
C LEU A 41 0.44 -9.53 -13.16
N ASP A 42 1.69 -10.00 -13.11
CA ASP A 42 2.03 -11.36 -12.68
C ASP A 42 1.54 -11.66 -11.26
N VAL A 43 1.47 -10.63 -10.41
CA VAL A 43 0.89 -10.66 -9.06
C VAL A 43 -0.53 -11.25 -9.05
N LEU A 44 -1.34 -10.96 -10.07
CA LEU A 44 -2.70 -11.50 -10.18
C LEU A 44 -2.73 -13.02 -10.38
N SER A 45 -1.66 -13.59 -10.92
CA SER A 45 -1.53 -15.04 -11.12
C SER A 45 -1.33 -15.77 -9.80
N ASP A 46 -0.75 -15.09 -8.80
CA ASP A 46 -0.54 -15.62 -7.45
C ASP A 46 -1.82 -15.49 -6.59
N VAL A 47 -2.82 -14.73 -7.05
CA VAL A 47 -4.12 -14.57 -6.37
C VAL A 47 -5.00 -15.78 -6.62
N SER A 48 -5.52 -16.38 -5.54
CA SER A 48 -6.42 -17.52 -5.65
C SER A 48 -7.73 -17.15 -6.37
N LYS A 49 -8.39 -18.14 -6.99
CA LYS A 49 -9.67 -17.90 -7.69
C LYS A 49 -10.77 -17.38 -6.78
N ASP A 50 -10.72 -17.73 -5.50
CA ASP A 50 -11.68 -17.23 -4.51
C ASP A 50 -11.35 -15.78 -4.14
N ASP A 51 -10.06 -15.45 -3.99
CA ASP A 51 -9.63 -14.09 -3.67
C ASP A 51 -9.89 -13.09 -4.79
N GLN A 52 -9.82 -13.54 -6.05
CA GLN A 52 -10.16 -12.72 -7.22
C GLN A 52 -11.60 -12.19 -7.18
N LYS A 53 -12.53 -12.88 -6.49
CA LYS A 53 -13.91 -12.43 -6.35
C LYS A 53 -14.03 -11.17 -5.51
N PHE A 54 -13.13 -10.96 -4.54
CA PHE A 54 -13.15 -9.78 -3.69
C PHE A 54 -12.59 -8.52 -4.38
N LEU A 55 -11.93 -8.67 -5.54
CA LEU A 55 -11.41 -7.53 -6.29
C LEU A 55 -12.55 -6.63 -6.83
N SER A 56 -13.75 -7.17 -7.02
CA SER A 56 -14.94 -6.39 -7.38
C SER A 56 -15.58 -5.66 -6.20
N ASP A 57 -15.20 -6.03 -4.97
CA ASP A 57 -15.78 -5.43 -3.74
C ASP A 57 -15.01 -4.18 -3.29
N ILE A 58 -13.94 -3.81 -3.99
CA ILE A 58 -13.18 -2.58 -3.73
C ILE A 58 -14.09 -1.37 -3.95
N SER A 59 -14.41 -0.67 -2.86
CA SER A 59 -15.34 0.46 -2.87
C SER A 59 -14.62 1.80 -3.00
N SER A 60 -15.14 2.68 -3.85
CA SER A 60 -14.74 4.10 -3.91
C SER A 60 -15.16 4.93 -2.69
N ARG A 61 -15.93 4.36 -1.76
CA ARG A 61 -16.39 5.05 -0.55
C ARG A 61 -15.36 5.02 0.59
N GLN A 62 -14.44 4.08 0.55
CA GLN A 62 -13.44 3.89 1.61
C GLN A 62 -12.09 4.41 1.13
N SER A 63 -11.39 5.11 2.04
CA SER A 63 -9.99 5.46 1.81
C SER A 63 -9.14 4.18 1.84
N PHE A 64 -8.17 4.11 0.94
CA PHE A 64 -7.10 3.13 1.01
C PHE A 64 -5.78 3.82 1.35
N TYR A 65 -4.79 3.05 1.80
CA TYR A 65 -3.52 3.58 2.26
C TYR A 65 -2.37 3.05 1.42
N GLU A 66 -1.49 3.93 0.96
CA GLU A 66 -0.23 3.58 0.30
C GLU A 66 0.94 4.00 1.18
N LEU A 67 1.91 3.11 1.33
CA LEU A 67 3.24 3.40 1.84
C LEU A 67 4.21 3.42 0.66
N LYS A 68 4.83 4.57 0.42
CA LYS A 68 5.82 4.75 -0.66
C LYS A 68 7.19 5.09 -0.10
N ASP A 69 8.22 4.60 -0.78
CA ASP A 69 9.59 5.07 -0.56
C ASP A 69 9.78 6.49 -1.13
N GLU A 70 11.00 7.00 -1.01
CA GLU A 70 11.33 8.37 -1.43
C GLU A 70 11.36 8.54 -2.95
N ASN A 71 11.59 7.44 -3.67
CA ASN A 71 11.58 7.39 -5.12
C ASN A 71 10.13 7.25 -5.67
N GLY A 72 9.13 7.17 -4.78
CA GLY A 72 7.73 6.96 -5.13
C GLY A 72 7.38 5.50 -5.40
N THR A 73 8.30 4.56 -5.15
CA THR A 73 8.03 3.12 -5.27
C THR A 73 7.04 2.71 -4.21
N LEU A 74 5.99 1.98 -4.60
CA LEU A 74 5.06 1.39 -3.65
C LEU A 74 5.79 0.33 -2.81
N LEU A 75 5.82 0.52 -1.50
CA LEU A 75 6.29 -0.49 -0.55
C LEU A 75 5.12 -1.33 -0.06
N GLN A 76 3.96 -0.70 0.16
CA GLN A 76 2.76 -1.37 0.61
C GLN A 76 1.50 -0.60 0.19
N ALA A 77 0.42 -1.31 -0.10
CA ALA A 77 -0.93 -0.77 -0.13
C ALA A 77 -1.88 -1.61 0.73
N LEU A 78 -2.79 -0.93 1.42
CA LEU A 78 -3.87 -1.50 2.21
C LEU A 78 -5.18 -0.99 1.62
N ILE A 79 -5.92 -1.88 0.95
CA ILE A 79 -7.12 -1.55 0.19
C ILE A 79 -8.31 -2.27 0.82
N PRO A 80 -9.20 -1.55 1.52
CA PRO A 80 -10.40 -2.15 2.10
C PRO A 80 -11.31 -2.77 1.03
N ILE A 81 -11.78 -3.99 1.31
CA ILE A 81 -12.80 -4.70 0.51
C ILE A 81 -14.09 -4.92 1.31
N SER A 82 -14.04 -4.73 2.62
CA SER A 82 -15.19 -4.71 3.51
C SER A 82 -14.84 -3.90 4.77
N GLU A 83 -15.74 -3.88 5.76
CA GLU A 83 -15.48 -3.24 7.06
C GLU A 83 -14.45 -4.00 7.91
N VAL A 84 -14.20 -5.28 7.60
CA VAL A 84 -13.37 -6.17 8.44
C VAL A 84 -12.19 -6.78 7.69
N MET A 85 -12.15 -6.73 6.35
CA MET A 85 -11.09 -7.30 5.53
C MET A 85 -10.51 -6.27 4.56
N GLN A 86 -9.22 -6.40 4.28
CA GLN A 86 -8.50 -5.58 3.33
C GLN A 86 -7.51 -6.41 2.52
N ILE A 87 -7.26 -5.96 1.30
CA ILE A 87 -6.16 -6.43 0.47
C ILE A 87 -4.87 -5.78 0.99
N HIS A 88 -3.87 -6.60 1.25
CA HIS A 88 -2.51 -6.21 1.54
C HIS A 88 -1.63 -6.53 0.34
N LEU A 89 -1.22 -5.49 -0.37
CA LEU A 89 -0.25 -5.58 -1.45
C LEU A 89 1.10 -5.09 -0.90
N SER A 90 2.10 -5.95 -0.80
CA SER A 90 3.40 -5.59 -0.22
C SER A 90 4.57 -5.95 -1.10
N LYS A 91 5.59 -5.10 -1.13
CA LYS A 91 6.83 -5.41 -1.86
C LYS A 91 7.65 -6.42 -1.06
N ALA A 92 8.01 -7.54 -1.68
CA ALA A 92 8.84 -8.54 -1.04
C ALA A 92 10.23 -7.98 -0.72
N LYS A 93 10.77 -8.29 0.46
CA LYS A 93 12.08 -7.77 0.90
C LYS A 93 13.26 -8.35 0.10
N THR A 94 13.10 -9.56 -0.42
CA THR A 94 14.19 -10.36 -1.01
C THR A 94 14.09 -10.48 -2.53
N ALA A 95 12.95 -10.10 -3.12
CA ALA A 95 12.72 -10.15 -4.56
C ALA A 95 12.00 -8.86 -4.99
N ASN A 96 12.25 -8.38 -6.21
CA ASN A 96 11.51 -7.25 -6.78
C ASN A 96 10.09 -7.68 -7.25
N LYS A 97 9.40 -8.46 -6.40
CA LYS A 97 8.05 -8.99 -6.60
C LYS A 97 7.13 -8.39 -5.54
N TYR A 98 5.85 -8.35 -5.84
CA TYR A 98 4.82 -7.96 -4.88
C TYR A 98 4.04 -9.19 -4.44
N LEU A 99 3.70 -9.23 -3.16
CA LEU A 99 2.87 -10.25 -2.54
C LEU A 99 1.46 -9.68 -2.37
N PHE A 100 0.48 -10.49 -2.71
CA PHE A 100 -0.94 -10.20 -2.49
C PHE A 100 -1.48 -11.13 -1.40
N GLU A 101 -2.10 -10.55 -0.38
CA GLU A 101 -2.78 -11.28 0.69
C GLU A 101 -4.06 -10.56 1.07
N ILE A 102 -5.06 -11.29 1.57
CA ILE A 102 -6.24 -10.69 2.21
C ILE A 102 -6.11 -10.90 3.71
N ILE A 103 -6.10 -9.80 4.45
CA ILE A 103 -5.88 -9.79 5.91
C ILE A 103 -7.03 -9.05 6.61
N PRO A 104 -7.30 -9.37 7.89
CA PRO A 104 -8.27 -8.61 8.67
C PRO A 104 -7.79 -7.17 8.91
N ILE A 105 -8.74 -6.24 8.99
CA ILE A 105 -8.49 -4.86 9.43
C ILE A 105 -8.42 -4.87 10.95
N VAL A 106 -7.31 -4.36 11.50
CA VAL A 106 -7.16 -4.16 12.94
C VAL A 106 -7.72 -2.79 13.28
N TYR A 107 -8.78 -2.76 14.09
CA TYR A 107 -9.37 -1.54 14.62
C TYR A 107 -9.45 -1.62 16.15
N GLU A 108 -9.15 -0.52 16.82
CA GLU A 108 -9.46 -0.37 18.24
C GLU A 108 -10.90 0.16 18.34
N THR A 109 -11.76 -0.54 19.07
CA THR A 109 -13.11 -0.06 19.38
C THR A 109 -13.03 0.65 20.72
N ASP A 110 -13.05 1.97 20.72
CA ASP A 110 -13.29 2.73 21.94
C ASP A 110 -14.79 2.59 22.27
N GLU A 111 -15.14 1.62 23.12
CA GLU A 111 -16.45 1.60 23.77
C GLU A 111 -16.50 2.78 24.76
N TYR A 112 -17.32 3.78 24.45
CA TYR A 112 -17.61 4.93 25.31
C TYR A 112 -18.63 4.59 26.40
#